data_AF-A0A9W9HS63-F1
#
_entry.id   AF-A0A9W9HS63-F1
#
_cell.length_a   1.000
_cell.length_b   1.000
_cell.length_c   1.000
_cell.angle_alpha   90.00
_cell.angle_beta   90.00
_cell.angle_gamma   90.00
#
_symmetry.space_group_name_H-M   'P 1'
#
loop_
_entity.id
_entity.type
_entity.pdbx_description
1 polymer ?
#
loop_
_entity_poly.entity_id
_entity_poly.type
_entity_poly.pdbx_seq_one_letter_code
_entity_poly.pdbx_strand_id
1 'polypeptide(L)'
;MVSFLTLPAELRALVIYQVLCSENNPPSRPFENGRIDFQDIDYRAWRSRAKILNENRNQHCPSNVASLLRTNRQLSAETQAILDIERQKSKLRYALDISVLHDYTLFVTWLSVPWISNRVDSLVANIRLFGHILPQEIAKTLSGDGGRLGFHWSFYAVLERFLRYGPVDGKKTQTKGDSKKSFYRRNPTFEDRDMTVKELTLNIDSAEDSLEFPPDEIDYRRWSTRHHGIERFRHPQAASDELIKYRTRPEWLAKYLLGEIRGLLYMGYHTASYGKILYESIGTLRVVAGGEEIATVDLASELASLSFNDPGDTFGDVWPRENRIPAFWEWKKQTLERRQQLGFPVVWPKDQN
;
A
#
# COMPACT_ATOMS: atom_id res chain seq x y z
N MET A 1 14.89 -1.66 -45.24
CA MET A 1 14.82 -1.20 -43.83
C MET A 1 14.03 -2.23 -43.06
N VAL A 2 14.58 -2.73 -41.95
CA VAL A 2 13.86 -3.65 -41.06
C VAL A 2 12.97 -2.79 -40.15
N SER A 3 11.67 -3.09 -40.11
CA SER A 3 10.70 -2.44 -39.22
C SER A 3 10.12 -3.47 -38.26
N PHE A 4 9.72 -3.05 -37.05
CA PHE A 4 9.06 -3.94 -36.10
C PHE A 4 7.86 -4.68 -36.73
N LEU A 5 7.08 -3.98 -37.56
CA LEU A 5 5.91 -4.55 -38.23
C LEU A 5 6.26 -5.58 -39.31
N THR A 6 7.52 -5.65 -39.73
CA THR A 6 8.01 -6.65 -40.71
C THR A 6 8.50 -7.94 -40.07
N LEU A 7 8.59 -8.00 -38.73
CA LEU A 7 8.87 -9.25 -38.01
C LEU A 7 7.71 -10.24 -38.18
N PRO A 8 7.94 -11.57 -38.12
CA PRO A 8 6.87 -12.55 -37.98
C PRO A 8 5.92 -12.26 -36.81
N ALA A 9 4.65 -12.63 -36.96
CA ALA A 9 3.61 -12.31 -35.97
C ALA A 9 3.91 -12.89 -34.58
N GLU A 10 4.53 -14.07 -34.55
CA GLU A 10 4.95 -14.77 -33.33
C GLU A 10 6.00 -13.96 -32.57
N LEU A 11 6.99 -13.39 -33.30
CA LEU A 11 8.02 -12.56 -32.68
C LEU A 11 7.46 -11.22 -32.20
N ARG A 12 6.55 -10.61 -32.96
CA ARG A 12 5.87 -9.39 -32.51
C ARG A 12 5.07 -9.65 -31.24
N ALA A 13 4.36 -10.77 -31.17
CA ALA A 13 3.58 -11.14 -29.99
C ALA A 13 4.47 -11.30 -28.75
N LEU A 14 5.63 -11.96 -28.88
CA LEU A 14 6.61 -12.08 -27.79
C LEU A 14 7.13 -10.72 -27.33
N VAL A 15 7.47 -9.82 -28.26
CA VAL A 15 7.96 -8.48 -27.91
C VAL A 15 6.85 -7.66 -27.23
N ILE A 16 5.63 -7.69 -27.76
CA ILE A 16 4.49 -6.99 -27.15
C ILE A 16 4.27 -7.50 -25.72
N TYR A 17 4.24 -8.82 -25.53
CA TYR A 17 4.11 -9.42 -24.20
C TYR A 17 5.23 -8.98 -23.25
N GLN A 18 6.48 -9.01 -23.72
CA GLN A 18 7.62 -8.58 -22.92
C GLN A 18 7.52 -7.10 -22.50
N VAL A 19 7.07 -6.23 -23.41
CA VAL A 19 6.85 -4.81 -23.09
C VAL A 19 5.73 -4.65 -22.06
N LEU A 20 4.62 -5.38 -22.21
CA LEU A 20 3.52 -5.35 -21.24
C LEU A 20 3.98 -5.78 -19.85
N CYS A 21 4.75 -6.85 -19.73
CA CYS A 21 5.19 -7.40 -18.45
C CYS A 21 6.51 -6.80 -17.94
N SER A 22 7.14 -5.88 -18.67
CA SER A 22 8.40 -5.27 -18.25
C SER A 22 8.23 -4.48 -16.96
N GLU A 23 9.23 -4.60 -16.09
CA GLU A 23 9.37 -3.78 -14.90
C GLU A 23 10.41 -2.69 -15.17
N ASN A 24 10.07 -1.43 -14.89
CA ASN A 24 11.03 -0.35 -14.95
C ASN A 24 12.06 -0.50 -13.82
N ASN A 25 13.28 -0.03 -14.07
CA ASN A 25 14.28 0.06 -13.01
C ASN A 25 13.79 1.01 -11.92
N PRO A 26 13.91 0.62 -10.64
CA PRO A 26 13.54 1.49 -9.55
C PRO A 26 14.47 2.71 -9.49
N PRO A 27 14.00 3.88 -9.01
CA PRO A 27 14.85 5.05 -8.87
C PRO A 27 16.11 4.74 -8.04
N SER A 28 17.27 5.20 -8.50
CA SER A 28 18.53 4.93 -7.79
C SER A 28 18.57 5.57 -6.40
N ARG A 29 17.90 6.73 -6.24
CA ARG A 29 17.73 7.44 -4.96
C ARG A 29 16.37 8.14 -4.92
N PRO A 30 15.82 8.41 -3.73
CA PRO A 30 14.67 9.28 -3.58
C PRO A 30 15.03 10.74 -3.95
N PHE A 31 14.16 11.41 -4.69
CA PHE A 31 14.31 12.83 -5.05
C PHE A 31 12.94 13.51 -5.16
N GLU A 32 12.83 14.76 -4.71
CA GLU A 32 11.56 15.51 -4.69
C GLU A 32 11.19 16.12 -6.05
N ASN A 33 12.18 16.38 -6.92
CA ASN A 33 11.94 17.03 -8.21
C ASN A 33 10.99 16.21 -9.09
N GLY A 34 9.96 16.86 -9.63
CA GLY A 34 8.96 16.18 -10.46
C GLY A 34 8.03 15.26 -9.67
N ARG A 35 7.93 15.43 -8.34
CA ARG A 35 6.95 14.72 -7.51
C ARG A 35 5.91 15.67 -6.93
N ILE A 36 4.73 15.13 -6.65
CA ILE A 36 3.61 15.83 -6.03
C ILE A 36 3.27 15.17 -4.70
N ASP A 37 2.85 15.99 -3.73
CA ASP A 37 2.31 15.46 -2.49
C ASP A 37 1.08 14.60 -2.81
N PHE A 38 1.03 13.43 -2.19
CA PHE A 38 0.00 12.41 -2.30
C PHE A 38 -1.37 12.86 -1.76
N GLN A 39 -1.69 14.16 -1.66
CA GLN A 39 -2.97 14.71 -1.16
C GLN A 39 -4.04 14.77 -2.26
N ASP A 40 -4.31 13.64 -2.89
CA ASP A 40 -5.21 13.56 -4.03
C ASP A 40 -6.63 13.10 -3.66
N ILE A 41 -6.80 12.26 -2.64
CA ILE A 41 -8.11 11.79 -2.15
C ILE A 41 -8.40 12.25 -0.70
N ASP A 42 -9.62 11.99 -0.25
CA ASP A 42 -10.01 12.07 1.16
C ASP A 42 -9.61 10.76 1.85
N TYR A 43 -8.44 10.79 2.49
CA TYR A 43 -7.83 9.66 3.18
C TYR A 43 -8.48 9.44 4.53
N ARG A 44 -8.79 8.19 4.88
CA ARG A 44 -9.04 7.83 6.28
C ARG A 44 -7.73 7.86 7.09
N ALA A 45 -6.63 7.50 6.44
CA ALA A 45 -5.30 7.57 7.03
C ALA A 45 -5.00 8.92 7.69
N TRP A 46 -4.45 8.90 8.90
CA TRP A 46 -4.09 10.13 9.59
C TRP A 46 -2.82 10.75 9.02
N ARG A 47 -3.00 11.64 8.06
CA ARG A 47 -1.93 12.35 7.37
C ARG A 47 -1.81 13.75 7.90
N SER A 48 -0.82 14.02 8.73
CA SER A 48 -0.58 15.40 9.15
C SER A 48 0.87 15.86 9.07
N ARG A 49 1.87 14.97 8.98
CA ARG A 49 3.29 15.38 9.03
C ARG A 49 4.29 14.58 8.20
N ALA A 50 4.07 13.28 7.99
CA ALA A 50 4.92 12.50 7.09
C ALA A 50 4.59 12.82 5.62
N LYS A 51 5.63 13.08 4.82
CA LYS A 51 5.50 13.40 3.40
C LYS A 51 5.41 12.12 2.58
N ILE A 52 4.42 12.05 1.69
CA ILE A 52 4.30 11.00 0.68
C ILE A 52 4.34 11.69 -0.67
N LEU A 53 5.31 11.31 -1.50
CA LEU A 53 5.60 11.98 -2.76
C LEU A 53 5.43 11.00 -3.92
N ASN A 54 4.40 11.24 -4.73
CA ASN A 54 4.14 10.52 -5.97
C ASN A 54 4.87 11.17 -7.13
N GLU A 55 5.23 10.37 -8.13
CA GLU A 55 5.65 10.93 -9.42
C GLU A 55 4.56 11.82 -10.01
N ASN A 56 4.94 13.02 -10.46
CA ASN A 56 4.06 13.95 -11.14
C ASN A 56 3.78 13.43 -12.55
N ARG A 57 2.77 12.58 -12.67
CA ARG A 57 2.44 11.87 -13.91
C ARG A 57 1.39 12.57 -14.76
N ASN A 58 1.37 13.91 -14.79
CA ASN A 58 0.52 14.69 -15.70
C ASN A 58 0.71 14.34 -17.20
N GLN A 59 1.69 13.50 -17.57
CA GLN A 59 2.01 13.12 -18.96
C GLN A 59 1.96 11.61 -19.25
N HIS A 60 1.94 10.70 -18.26
CA HIS A 60 2.02 9.24 -18.52
C HIS A 60 1.13 8.40 -17.60
N CYS A 61 0.24 7.62 -18.20
CA CYS A 61 -0.48 6.53 -17.51
C CYS A 61 0.55 5.48 -17.05
N PRO A 62 0.48 4.95 -15.81
CA PRO A 62 1.35 3.85 -15.35
C PRO A 62 1.30 2.61 -16.24
N SER A 63 0.22 2.49 -17.02
CA SER A 63 -0.10 1.31 -17.77
C SER A 63 0.84 1.11 -18.96
N ASN A 64 1.60 0.02 -18.97
CA ASN A 64 2.51 -0.36 -20.05
C ASN A 64 1.77 -0.50 -21.39
N VAL A 65 0.47 -0.85 -21.35
CA VAL A 65 -0.38 -1.02 -22.53
C VAL A 65 -0.66 0.28 -23.31
N ALA A 66 -0.60 1.44 -22.65
CA ALA A 66 -1.22 2.65 -23.18
C ALA A 66 -0.58 3.12 -24.49
N SER A 67 0.76 3.04 -24.57
CA SER A 67 1.52 3.38 -25.77
C SER A 67 1.23 2.38 -26.90
N LEU A 68 1.26 1.07 -26.61
CA LEU A 68 1.05 0.00 -27.59
C LEU A 68 -0.31 0.10 -28.29
N LEU A 69 -1.37 0.43 -27.54
CA LEU A 69 -2.71 0.61 -28.09
C LEU A 69 -2.87 1.86 -28.95
N ARG A 70 -2.02 2.87 -28.75
CA ARG A 70 -2.12 4.20 -29.38
C ARG A 70 -1.15 4.41 -30.54
N THR A 71 -0.11 3.60 -30.68
CA THR A 71 0.92 3.78 -31.72
C THR A 71 0.41 3.46 -33.13
N ASN A 72 -0.23 2.31 -33.35
CA ASN A 72 -0.73 1.89 -34.66
C ASN A 72 -1.86 0.85 -34.53
N ARG A 73 -2.78 0.78 -35.52
CA ARG A 73 -3.90 -0.18 -35.54
C ARG A 73 -3.47 -1.64 -35.45
N GLN A 74 -2.40 -2.05 -36.13
CA GLN A 74 -1.92 -3.43 -36.09
C GLN A 74 -1.40 -3.78 -34.69
N LEU A 75 -0.56 -2.93 -34.09
CA LEU A 75 -0.09 -3.11 -32.72
C LEU A 75 -1.25 -3.13 -31.72
N SER A 76 -2.23 -2.25 -31.93
CA SER A 76 -3.43 -2.18 -31.09
C SER A 76 -4.20 -3.51 -31.12
N ALA A 77 -4.46 -4.06 -32.31
CA ALA A 77 -5.15 -5.34 -32.47
C ALA A 77 -4.36 -6.52 -31.89
N GLU A 78 -3.06 -6.61 -32.17
CA GLU A 78 -2.19 -7.66 -31.63
C GLU A 78 -2.08 -7.58 -30.11
N THR A 79 -1.95 -6.37 -29.56
CA THR A 79 -1.92 -6.14 -28.11
C THR A 79 -3.26 -6.55 -27.47
N GLN A 80 -4.39 -6.20 -28.07
CA GLN A 80 -5.70 -6.58 -27.56
C GLN A 80 -5.88 -8.10 -27.52
N ALA A 81 -5.46 -8.81 -28.59
CA ALA A 81 -5.49 -10.27 -28.63
C ALA A 81 -4.66 -10.91 -27.50
N ILE A 82 -3.46 -10.37 -27.23
CA ILE A 82 -2.61 -10.82 -26.12
C ILE A 82 -3.28 -10.55 -24.77
N LEU A 83 -3.86 -9.36 -24.57
CA LEU A 83 -4.56 -9.04 -23.32
C LEU A 83 -5.75 -9.98 -23.07
N ASP A 84 -6.51 -10.31 -24.11
CA ASP A 84 -7.68 -11.19 -23.95
C ASP A 84 -7.25 -12.60 -23.53
N ILE A 85 -6.14 -13.11 -24.07
CA ILE A 85 -5.53 -14.37 -23.64
C ILE A 85 -5.03 -14.27 -22.19
N GLU A 86 -4.30 -13.21 -21.83
CA GLU A 86 -3.72 -13.08 -20.49
C GLU A 86 -4.76 -12.81 -19.39
N ARG A 87 -5.85 -12.12 -19.71
CA ARG A 87 -7.00 -11.94 -18.82
C ARG A 87 -7.67 -13.27 -18.48
N GLN A 88 -7.72 -14.21 -19.41
CA GLN A 88 -8.24 -15.55 -19.15
C GLN A 88 -7.30 -16.37 -18.24
N LYS A 89 -5.99 -16.16 -18.35
CA LYS A 89 -4.99 -16.89 -17.54
C LYS A 89 -4.85 -16.41 -16.09
N SER A 90 -5.41 -15.25 -15.73
CA SER A 90 -5.38 -14.68 -14.36
C SER A 90 -3.97 -14.60 -13.75
N LYS A 91 -3.06 -13.88 -14.41
CA LYS A 91 -1.67 -13.65 -13.93
C LYS A 91 -1.29 -12.17 -13.87
N LEU A 92 -2.25 -11.30 -13.53
CA LEU A 92 -1.97 -9.88 -13.47
C LEU A 92 -1.11 -9.54 -12.25
N ARG A 93 0.14 -9.17 -12.52
CA ARG A 93 1.11 -8.76 -11.51
C ARG A 93 1.42 -7.27 -11.64
N TYR A 94 1.37 -6.57 -10.52
CA TYR A 94 1.85 -5.19 -10.39
C TYR A 94 3.11 -5.14 -9.55
N ALA A 95 3.97 -4.16 -9.85
CA ALA A 95 5.18 -3.87 -9.09
C ALA A 95 5.21 -2.40 -8.72
N LEU A 96 5.44 -2.14 -7.43
CA LEU A 96 5.50 -0.81 -6.83
C LEU A 96 6.83 -0.66 -6.09
N ASP A 97 7.51 0.46 -6.27
CA ASP A 97 8.63 0.89 -5.43
C ASP A 97 8.15 1.92 -4.41
N ILE A 98 8.56 1.73 -3.17
CA ILE A 98 8.36 2.67 -2.07
C ILE A 98 9.74 2.93 -1.48
N SER A 99 10.39 4.01 -1.93
CA SER A 99 11.64 4.45 -1.33
C SER A 99 11.33 5.21 -0.05
N VAL A 100 11.93 4.78 1.07
CA VAL A 100 11.73 5.36 2.40
C VAL A 100 13.00 6.11 2.79
N LEU A 101 12.95 7.43 2.75
CA LEU A 101 14.07 8.28 3.13
C LEU A 101 13.99 8.65 4.61
N HIS A 102 15.09 8.40 5.32
CA HIS A 102 15.29 8.72 6.73
C HIS A 102 14.20 8.16 7.67
N ASP A 103 13.63 7.00 7.32
CA ASP A 103 12.48 6.37 7.98
C ASP A 103 11.16 7.18 8.02
N TYR A 104 11.03 8.32 7.31
CA TYR A 104 9.81 9.15 7.43
C TYR A 104 9.22 9.68 6.12
N THR A 105 10.00 9.84 5.05
CA THR A 105 9.47 10.33 3.77
C THR A 105 9.33 9.18 2.79
N LEU A 106 8.13 9.00 2.26
CA LEU A 106 7.84 7.95 1.28
C LEU A 106 7.84 8.55 -0.13
N PHE A 107 8.52 7.87 -1.04
CA PHE A 107 8.53 8.16 -2.46
C PHE A 107 7.96 6.95 -3.18
N VAL A 108 6.81 7.13 -3.82
CA VAL A 108 6.05 6.03 -4.42
C VAL A 108 6.20 6.08 -5.94
N THR A 109 6.58 4.96 -6.55
CA THR A 109 6.84 4.83 -7.99
C THR A 109 6.32 3.48 -8.51
N TRP A 110 5.36 3.49 -9.43
CA TRP A 110 4.93 2.25 -10.10
C TRP A 110 6.00 1.78 -11.08
N LEU A 111 6.52 0.57 -10.86
CA LEU A 111 7.54 -0.05 -11.70
C LEU A 111 6.92 -0.81 -12.87
N SER A 112 5.81 -1.51 -12.62
CA SER A 112 5.09 -2.26 -13.65
C SER A 112 3.60 -2.27 -13.38
N VAL A 113 2.83 -1.87 -14.39
CA VAL A 113 1.38 -1.99 -14.43
C VAL A 113 1.03 -2.46 -15.85
N PRO A 114 0.98 -3.77 -16.12
CA PRO A 114 0.81 -4.28 -17.48
C PRO A 114 -0.44 -3.73 -18.17
N TRP A 115 -1.58 -3.78 -17.46
CA TRP A 115 -2.82 -3.12 -17.81
C TRP A 115 -3.61 -2.80 -16.55
N ILE A 116 -4.59 -1.90 -16.67
CA ILE A 116 -5.46 -1.53 -15.54
C ILE A 116 -6.60 -2.55 -15.38
N SER A 117 -6.74 -3.06 -14.16
CA SER A 117 -7.81 -3.95 -13.69
C SER A 117 -8.12 -3.63 -12.24
N ASN A 118 -9.35 -3.93 -11.78
CA ASN A 118 -9.72 -3.90 -10.36
C ASN A 118 -9.41 -5.22 -9.63
N ARG A 119 -9.07 -6.28 -10.36
CA ARG A 119 -8.62 -7.55 -9.77
C ARG A 119 -7.17 -7.79 -10.15
N VAL A 120 -6.31 -7.87 -9.15
CA VAL A 120 -4.87 -8.08 -9.27
C VAL A 120 -4.52 -9.41 -8.62
N ASP A 121 -3.72 -10.23 -9.29
CA ASP A 121 -3.31 -11.52 -8.73
C ASP A 121 -2.17 -11.34 -7.73
N SER A 122 -1.16 -10.54 -8.08
CA SER A 122 -0.04 -10.24 -7.18
C SER A 122 0.35 -8.77 -7.26
N LEU A 123 0.49 -8.11 -6.10
CA LEU A 123 1.14 -6.81 -5.96
C LEU A 123 2.41 -7.00 -5.14
N VAL A 124 3.56 -6.70 -5.74
CA VAL A 124 4.83 -6.63 -5.03
C VAL A 124 5.15 -5.17 -4.74
N ALA A 125 5.16 -4.79 -3.47
CA ALA A 125 5.64 -3.50 -2.99
C ALA A 125 7.07 -3.66 -2.48
N ASN A 126 8.04 -3.21 -3.27
CA ASN A 126 9.45 -3.13 -2.92
C ASN A 126 9.67 -1.87 -2.07
N ILE A 127 9.89 -2.05 -0.77
CA ILE A 127 10.14 -1.00 0.21
C ILE A 127 11.64 -0.90 0.42
N ARG A 128 12.27 0.16 -0.10
CA ARG A 128 13.72 0.35 -0.04
C ARG A 128 14.09 1.45 0.94
N LEU A 129 14.94 1.14 1.90
CA LEU A 129 15.36 2.06 2.96
C LEU A 129 16.58 2.88 2.54
N PHE A 130 16.50 4.20 2.72
CA PHE A 130 17.55 5.17 2.41
C PHE A 130 17.87 6.06 3.60
N GLY A 131 19.14 6.42 3.76
CA GLY A 131 19.61 7.33 4.79
C GLY A 131 19.58 6.74 6.20
N HIS A 132 19.68 7.63 7.17
CA HIS A 132 19.76 7.28 8.59
C HIS A 132 18.42 6.98 9.27
N ILE A 133 18.47 6.37 10.45
CA ILE A 133 17.30 6.18 11.33
C ILE A 133 16.63 7.53 11.66
N LEU A 134 15.31 7.50 11.88
CA LEU A 134 14.47 8.65 12.23
C LEU A 134 15.11 9.60 13.27
N PRO A 135 15.34 10.89 12.92
CA PRO A 135 15.80 11.91 13.87
C PRO A 135 14.81 12.14 15.02
N GLN A 136 15.33 12.41 16.22
CA GLN A 136 14.49 12.60 17.40
C GLN A 136 13.55 13.80 17.26
N GLU A 137 14.05 14.90 16.68
CA GLU A 137 13.24 16.11 16.48
C GLU A 137 12.04 15.85 15.57
N ILE A 138 12.23 15.06 14.51
CA ILE A 138 11.14 14.64 13.65
C ILE A 138 10.21 13.70 14.41
N ALA A 139 10.74 12.71 15.13
CA ALA A 139 9.95 11.76 15.92
C ALA A 139 9.02 12.45 16.93
N LYS A 140 9.47 13.52 17.59
CA LYS A 140 8.66 14.35 18.50
C LYS A 140 7.44 14.94 17.78
N THR A 141 7.60 15.34 16.53
CA THR A 141 6.48 15.89 15.74
C THR A 141 5.49 14.82 15.29
N LEU A 142 5.85 13.54 15.23
CA LEU A 142 4.96 12.48 14.74
C LEU A 142 3.98 11.94 15.81
N SER A 143 3.83 12.60 16.95
CA SER A 143 2.88 12.25 18.03
C SER A 143 1.70 13.24 18.10
N GLY A 144 0.48 12.76 18.34
CA GLY A 144 -0.73 13.58 18.52
C GLY A 144 -1.78 12.96 19.47
N ASP A 145 -2.89 13.68 19.71
CA ASP A 145 -3.88 13.35 20.77
C ASP A 145 -4.69 12.07 20.52
N GLY A 146 -4.77 11.58 19.28
CA GLY A 146 -5.43 10.32 18.93
C GLY A 146 -4.48 9.12 18.83
N GLY A 147 -3.17 9.33 18.94
CA GLY A 147 -2.16 8.32 18.62
C GLY A 147 -1.04 8.91 17.74
N ARG A 148 -0.34 8.04 17.01
CA ARG A 148 0.84 8.44 16.23
C ARG A 148 0.47 8.80 14.81
N LEU A 149 1.28 9.64 14.19
CA LEU A 149 1.17 10.15 12.82
C LEU A 149 2.41 9.75 12.01
N GLY A 150 2.98 8.59 12.36
CA GLY A 150 4.26 8.12 11.87
C GLY A 150 4.20 7.42 10.52
N PHE A 151 5.31 6.78 10.17
CA PHE A 151 5.50 6.06 8.92
C PHE A 151 4.38 5.05 8.58
N HIS A 152 3.85 4.33 9.57
CA HIS A 152 2.78 3.33 9.36
C HIS A 152 1.50 3.93 8.77
N TRP A 153 1.09 5.13 9.17
CA TRP A 153 -0.07 5.80 8.56
C TRP A 153 0.21 6.26 7.13
N SER A 154 1.46 6.60 6.83
CA SER A 154 1.85 6.93 5.46
C SER A 154 1.81 5.70 4.57
N PHE A 155 2.31 4.58 5.07
CA PHE A 155 2.18 3.30 4.39
C PHE A 155 0.70 2.91 4.21
N TYR A 156 -0.11 3.02 5.26
CA TYR A 156 -1.55 2.76 5.19
C TYR A 156 -2.24 3.68 4.18
N ALA A 157 -1.85 4.96 4.07
CA ALA A 157 -2.38 5.86 3.04
C ALA A 157 -2.07 5.37 1.62
N VAL A 158 -0.84 4.91 1.35
CA VAL A 158 -0.47 4.34 0.05
C VAL A 158 -1.31 3.10 -0.25
N LEU A 159 -1.49 2.23 0.75
CA LEU A 159 -2.30 1.02 0.63
C LEU A 159 -3.78 1.35 0.40
N GLU A 160 -4.36 2.26 1.20
CA GLU A 160 -5.74 2.74 1.05
C GLU A 160 -5.97 3.32 -0.34
N ARG A 161 -5.04 4.16 -0.83
CA ARG A 161 -5.12 4.72 -2.18
C ARG A 161 -5.12 3.65 -3.26
N PHE A 162 -4.28 2.64 -3.12
CA PHE A 162 -4.25 1.52 -4.05
C PHE A 162 -5.54 0.70 -3.97
N LEU A 163 -6.00 0.30 -2.80
CA LEU A 163 -7.19 -0.55 -2.64
C LEU A 163 -8.48 0.15 -3.09
N ARG A 164 -8.55 1.48 -2.97
CA ARG A 164 -9.74 2.23 -3.42
C ARG A 164 -9.67 2.62 -4.89
N TYR A 165 -8.50 2.95 -5.42
CA TYR A 165 -8.41 3.66 -6.71
C TYR A 165 -7.39 3.07 -7.69
N GLY A 166 -6.56 2.13 -7.24
CA GLY A 166 -5.53 1.49 -8.03
C GLY A 166 -4.39 2.44 -8.39
N PRO A 167 -3.60 2.10 -9.43
CA PRO A 167 -2.45 2.91 -9.83
C PRO A 167 -2.83 4.20 -10.59
N VAL A 168 -4.12 4.53 -10.72
CA VAL A 168 -4.61 5.52 -11.69
C VAL A 168 -4.81 6.91 -11.08
N ASP A 169 -4.44 7.94 -11.87
CA ASP A 169 -4.59 9.37 -11.54
C ASP A 169 -5.87 10.01 -12.11
N GLY A 170 -6.89 9.19 -12.40
CA GLY A 170 -8.13 9.61 -13.04
C GLY A 170 -9.02 10.45 -12.12
N LYS A 171 -8.82 11.76 -12.13
CA LYS A 171 -9.71 12.73 -11.46
C LYS A 171 -11.08 12.72 -12.17
N LYS A 172 -12.20 12.69 -11.43
CA LYS A 172 -13.51 12.99 -12.04
C LYS A 172 -13.47 14.39 -12.63
N THR A 173 -13.88 14.51 -13.89
CA THR A 173 -14.24 15.81 -14.46
C THR A 173 -15.36 16.40 -13.62
N GLN A 174 -15.10 17.54 -12.97
CA GLN A 174 -16.14 18.27 -12.25
C GLN A 174 -17.28 18.61 -13.22
N THR A 175 -18.42 17.96 -13.05
CA THR A 175 -19.64 18.34 -13.77
C THR A 175 -20.04 19.75 -13.30
N LYS A 176 -20.13 20.70 -14.24
CA LYS A 176 -20.60 22.07 -13.98
C LYS A 176 -22.05 22.00 -13.48
N GLY A 177 -22.26 21.92 -12.16
CA GLY A 177 -23.60 21.86 -11.57
C GLY A 177 -23.64 21.76 -10.05
N ASP A 178 -22.64 21.14 -9.42
CA ASP A 178 -22.66 20.85 -7.97
C ASP A 178 -22.10 21.96 -7.08
N SER A 179 -22.24 23.22 -7.52
CA SER A 179 -21.84 24.40 -6.76
C SER A 179 -22.87 24.76 -5.68
N LYS A 180 -22.99 23.91 -4.64
CA LYS A 180 -23.53 24.32 -3.34
C LYS A 180 -22.52 24.02 -2.24
N LYS A 181 -21.77 25.07 -1.91
CA LYS A 181 -21.19 25.44 -0.60
C LYS A 181 -20.80 24.30 0.35
N SER A 182 -19.52 23.94 0.35
CA SER A 182 -18.80 23.41 1.52
C SER A 182 -17.48 24.19 1.65
N PHE A 183 -17.21 24.72 2.85
CA PHE A 183 -15.98 25.45 3.19
C PHE A 183 -14.75 24.54 3.33
N TYR A 184 -14.93 23.22 3.28
CA TYR A 184 -13.84 22.25 3.24
C TYR A 184 -13.53 21.90 1.79
N ARG A 185 -12.26 22.12 1.39
CA ARG A 185 -11.68 21.75 0.08
C ARG A 185 -12.29 20.41 -0.39
N ARG A 186 -13.14 20.44 -1.42
CA ARG A 186 -13.50 19.23 -2.16
C ARG A 186 -12.27 18.81 -2.96
N ASN A 187 -11.50 17.88 -2.40
CA ASN A 187 -10.46 17.17 -3.16
C ASN A 187 -11.10 16.54 -4.41
N PRO A 188 -10.37 16.43 -5.53
CA PRO A 188 -10.88 15.79 -6.73
C PRO A 188 -11.43 14.41 -6.37
N THR A 189 -12.69 14.17 -6.70
CA THR A 189 -13.32 12.88 -6.43
C THR A 189 -12.78 11.89 -7.44
N PHE A 190 -11.91 10.98 -7.02
CA PHE A 190 -11.59 9.82 -7.83
C PHE A 190 -12.80 8.86 -7.78
N GLU A 191 -12.98 8.04 -8.81
CA GLU A 191 -13.98 6.97 -8.77
C GLU A 191 -13.40 5.78 -8.02
N ASP A 192 -14.05 5.36 -6.93
CA ASP A 192 -13.65 4.17 -6.18
C ASP A 192 -13.80 2.95 -7.10
N ARG A 193 -12.68 2.30 -7.38
CA ARG A 193 -12.55 1.17 -8.32
C ARG A 193 -12.62 -0.17 -7.62
N ASP A 194 -12.72 -0.17 -6.30
CA ASP A 194 -12.90 -1.37 -5.50
C ASP A 194 -11.84 -2.43 -5.82
N MET A 195 -10.57 -2.04 -5.66
CA MET A 195 -9.43 -2.84 -6.08
C MET A 195 -9.21 -3.99 -5.12
N THR A 196 -8.89 -5.15 -5.68
CA THR A 196 -8.65 -6.38 -4.94
C THR A 196 -7.31 -6.99 -5.35
N VAL A 197 -6.62 -7.59 -4.40
CA VAL A 197 -5.33 -8.25 -4.62
C VAL A 197 -5.33 -9.63 -3.96
N LYS A 198 -5.06 -10.69 -4.72
CA LYS A 198 -4.99 -12.04 -4.15
C LYS A 198 -3.77 -12.20 -3.24
N GLU A 199 -2.62 -11.71 -3.67
CA GLU A 199 -1.38 -11.73 -2.89
C GLU A 199 -0.71 -10.35 -2.86
N LEU A 200 -0.59 -9.76 -1.68
CA LEU A 200 0.21 -8.56 -1.45
C LEU A 200 1.55 -8.97 -0.81
N THR A 201 2.65 -8.76 -1.52
CA THR A 201 4.00 -8.96 -0.96
C THR A 201 4.61 -7.62 -0.61
N LEU A 202 5.01 -7.45 0.66
CA LEU A 202 5.86 -6.37 1.13
C LEU A 202 7.30 -6.88 1.17
N ASN A 203 8.11 -6.44 0.22
CA ASN A 203 9.52 -6.82 0.12
C ASN A 203 10.38 -5.67 0.62
N ILE A 204 10.97 -5.81 1.81
CA ILE A 204 11.69 -4.73 2.49
C ILE A 204 13.18 -4.98 2.38
N ASP A 205 13.91 -3.98 1.89
CA ASP A 205 15.36 -4.07 1.71
C ASP A 205 16.06 -2.76 2.06
N SER A 206 17.36 -2.84 2.34
CA SER A 206 18.20 -1.67 2.54
C SER A 206 18.86 -1.28 1.22
N ALA A 207 18.67 -0.03 0.80
CA ALA A 207 19.33 0.54 -0.37
C ALA A 207 20.36 1.62 0.03
N GLU A 208 20.61 1.78 1.33
CA GLU A 208 21.58 2.71 1.87
C GLU A 208 22.92 2.02 2.05
N ASP A 209 23.93 2.33 1.25
CA ASP A 209 25.24 1.66 1.33
C ASP A 209 26.29 2.42 2.13
N SER A 210 26.04 3.69 2.47
CA SER A 210 27.04 4.56 3.10
C SER A 210 27.07 4.53 4.63
N LEU A 211 25.99 4.06 5.24
CA LEU A 211 25.86 3.96 6.69
C LEU A 211 25.94 2.51 7.14
N GLU A 212 26.55 2.30 8.30
CA GLU A 212 26.58 0.98 8.92
C GLU A 212 25.22 0.64 9.54
N PHE A 213 24.94 -0.66 9.69
CA PHE A 213 23.83 -1.09 10.53
C PHE A 213 24.14 -0.78 12.00
N PRO A 214 23.10 -0.62 12.85
CA PRO A 214 23.31 -0.37 14.27
C PRO A 214 24.05 -1.55 14.91
N PRO A 215 24.97 -1.28 15.85
CA PRO A 215 25.69 -2.32 16.58
C PRO A 215 24.74 -3.06 17.53
N ASP A 216 25.17 -4.19 18.07
CA ASP A 216 24.31 -5.12 18.81
C ASP A 216 23.72 -4.55 20.10
N GLU A 217 24.34 -3.51 20.68
CA GLU A 217 23.82 -2.78 21.84
C GLU A 217 22.57 -1.95 21.51
N ILE A 218 22.33 -1.68 20.22
CA ILE A 218 21.14 -1.01 19.73
C ILE A 218 20.18 -2.06 19.18
N ASP A 219 19.13 -2.35 19.93
CA ASP A 219 18.14 -3.35 19.57
C ASP A 219 16.89 -2.76 18.88
N TYR A 220 16.04 -3.68 18.38
CA TYR A 220 14.74 -3.35 17.79
C TYR A 220 13.86 -2.53 18.76
N ARG A 221 13.95 -2.78 20.06
CA ARG A 221 13.12 -2.09 21.05
C ARG A 221 13.49 -0.61 21.15
N ARG A 222 14.79 -0.29 21.13
CA ARG A 222 15.27 1.10 21.09
C ARG A 222 14.86 1.79 19.80
N TRP A 223 15.08 1.15 18.65
CA TRP A 223 14.66 1.68 17.34
C TRP A 223 13.13 1.88 17.26
N SER A 224 12.34 0.92 17.72
CA SER A 224 10.87 1.05 17.69
C SER A 224 10.38 2.11 18.68
N THR A 225 11.02 2.26 19.84
CA THR A 225 10.73 3.32 20.83
C THR A 225 10.97 4.73 20.26
N ARG A 226 11.90 4.89 19.30
CA ARG A 226 12.09 6.12 18.51
C ARG A 226 10.90 6.37 17.58
N HIS A 227 10.42 5.36 16.86
CA HIS A 227 9.31 5.48 15.90
C HIS A 227 7.94 5.71 16.57
N HIS A 228 7.64 4.88 17.55
CA HIS A 228 7.53 5.27 18.95
C HIS A 228 7.20 6.71 19.38
N GLY A 229 8.12 7.65 19.21
CA GLY A 229 8.11 8.92 19.96
C GLY A 229 8.08 8.77 21.49
N ILE A 230 8.29 7.56 22.05
CA ILE A 230 8.28 7.28 23.50
C ILE A 230 9.62 7.67 24.12
N GLU A 231 10.68 7.70 23.31
CA GLU A 231 12.03 8.04 23.75
C GLU A 231 12.11 9.40 24.46
N ARG A 232 11.18 10.32 24.16
CA ARG A 232 11.01 11.63 24.83
C ARG A 232 10.91 11.56 26.35
N PHE A 233 10.50 10.41 26.89
CA PHE A 233 10.31 10.21 28.33
C PHE A 233 11.39 9.34 28.98
N ARG A 234 12.29 8.72 28.20
CA ARG A 234 13.14 7.63 28.70
C ARG A 234 14.64 7.86 28.56
N HIS A 235 15.11 8.72 27.66
CA HIS A 235 16.55 8.87 27.40
C HIS A 235 17.00 10.34 27.22
N PRO A 236 18.21 10.70 27.67
CA PRO A 236 18.83 12.00 27.39
C PRO A 236 19.06 12.22 25.88
N GLN A 237 18.95 13.46 25.43
CA GLN A 237 19.12 13.88 24.02
C GLN A 237 20.43 13.36 23.38
N ALA A 238 21.54 13.29 24.13
CA ALA A 238 22.83 12.81 23.62
C ALA A 238 22.85 11.32 23.21
N ALA A 239 22.03 10.47 23.85
CA ALA A 239 21.83 9.08 23.43
C ALA A 239 20.91 8.97 22.21
N SER A 240 20.22 10.06 21.85
CA SER A 240 19.25 10.13 20.78
C SER A 240 19.88 10.42 19.42
N ASP A 241 20.97 11.21 19.41
CA ASP A 241 21.79 11.52 18.23
C ASP A 241 22.72 10.36 17.81
N GLU A 242 22.72 9.26 18.57
CA GLU A 242 23.45 8.05 18.23
C GLU A 242 22.74 7.26 17.10
N LEU A 243 21.41 7.16 17.13
CA LEU A 243 20.65 6.37 16.14
C LEU A 243 20.79 6.92 14.72
N ILE A 244 20.88 8.24 14.56
CA ILE A 244 20.98 8.90 13.24
C ILE A 244 22.31 8.62 12.52
N LYS A 245 23.26 7.92 13.16
CA LYS A 245 24.53 7.51 12.54
C LYS A 245 24.40 6.22 11.74
N TYR A 246 23.30 5.50 11.90
CA TYR A 246 23.11 4.17 11.33
C TYR A 246 21.93 4.14 10.36
N ARG A 247 21.96 3.18 9.42
CA ARG A 247 20.80 2.84 8.58
C ARG A 247 19.86 1.88 9.31
N THR A 248 18.58 1.89 8.95
CA THR A 248 17.60 0.94 9.51
C THR A 248 17.82 -0.47 8.95
N ARG A 249 17.77 -1.45 9.86
CA ARG A 249 17.75 -2.88 9.54
C ARG A 249 16.40 -3.27 8.89
N PRO A 250 16.36 -3.88 7.68
CA PRO A 250 15.11 -4.23 6.99
C PRO A 250 14.14 -5.06 7.84
N GLU A 251 14.66 -6.01 8.62
CA GLU A 251 13.90 -6.89 9.49
C GLU A 251 13.19 -6.13 10.63
N TRP A 252 13.75 -5.00 11.08
CA TRP A 252 13.10 -4.15 12.07
C TRP A 252 11.89 -3.44 11.49
N LEU A 253 12.01 -2.88 10.29
CA LEU A 253 10.87 -2.25 9.63
C LEU A 253 9.79 -3.27 9.28
N ALA A 254 10.17 -4.46 8.82
CA ALA A 254 9.24 -5.55 8.55
C ALA A 254 8.43 -5.95 9.78
N LYS A 255 9.11 -6.19 10.91
CA LYS A 255 8.48 -6.49 12.19
C LYS A 255 7.54 -5.37 12.66
N TYR A 256 7.96 -4.12 12.46
CA TYR A 256 7.17 -2.94 12.82
C TYR A 256 5.88 -2.83 12.01
N LEU A 257 5.99 -2.82 10.68
CA LEU A 257 4.84 -2.75 9.78
C LEU A 257 3.87 -3.92 9.98
N LEU A 258 4.40 -5.14 10.17
CA LEU A 258 3.57 -6.31 10.44
C LEU A 258 2.79 -6.14 11.75
N GLY A 259 3.41 -5.59 12.80
CA GLY A 259 2.73 -5.28 14.06
C GLY A 259 1.60 -4.27 13.88
N GLU A 260 1.84 -3.20 13.13
CA GLU A 260 0.83 -2.17 12.84
C GLU A 260 -0.33 -2.73 12.01
N ILE A 261 -0.05 -3.52 10.97
CA ILE A 261 -1.07 -4.19 10.15
C ILE A 261 -1.89 -5.15 11.02
N ARG A 262 -1.25 -5.96 11.87
CA ARG A 262 -1.96 -6.84 12.82
C ARG A 262 -2.86 -6.06 13.79
N GLY A 263 -2.43 -4.88 14.23
CA GLY A 263 -3.27 -3.98 15.03
C GLY A 263 -4.54 -3.52 14.30
N LEU A 264 -4.46 -3.31 12.98
CA LEU A 264 -5.63 -3.03 12.15
C LEU A 264 -6.51 -4.26 11.96
N LEU A 265 -5.90 -5.42 11.69
CA LEU A 265 -6.59 -6.70 11.50
C LEU A 265 -7.26 -7.21 12.79
N TYR A 266 -6.80 -6.79 13.96
CA TYR A 266 -7.45 -7.06 15.24
C TYR A 266 -8.84 -6.41 15.34
N MET A 267 -9.18 -5.44 14.47
CA MET A 267 -10.52 -4.82 14.41
C MET A 267 -11.01 -4.29 15.78
N GLY A 268 -10.11 -3.70 16.56
CA GLY A 268 -10.44 -3.15 17.87
C GLY A 268 -11.30 -1.89 17.79
N TYR A 269 -11.71 -1.34 18.94
CA TYR A 269 -12.53 -0.12 19.05
C TYR A 269 -12.05 1.01 18.13
N HIS A 270 -10.75 1.32 18.12
CA HIS A 270 -10.19 2.40 17.32
C HIS A 270 -9.75 1.98 15.91
N THR A 271 -9.57 0.67 15.66
CA THR A 271 -8.91 0.20 14.43
C THR A 271 -9.86 -0.44 13.42
N ALA A 272 -11.06 -0.84 13.84
CA ALA A 272 -12.04 -1.52 12.99
C ALA A 272 -12.34 -0.78 11.68
N SER A 273 -12.59 0.53 11.72
CA SER A 273 -12.92 1.33 10.53
C SER A 273 -11.81 1.39 9.47
N TYR A 274 -10.57 1.09 9.87
CA TYR A 274 -9.39 1.01 9.01
C TYR A 274 -9.11 -0.43 8.54
N GLY A 275 -9.31 -1.42 9.42
CA GLY A 275 -9.06 -2.82 9.10
C GLY A 275 -10.02 -3.42 8.08
N LYS A 276 -11.25 -2.89 7.96
CA LYS A 276 -12.30 -3.37 7.02
C LYS A 276 -11.77 -3.59 5.59
N ILE A 277 -11.15 -2.56 5.03
CA ILE A 277 -10.69 -2.57 3.63
C ILE A 277 -9.64 -3.66 3.37
N LEU A 278 -8.85 -4.02 4.39
CA LEU A 278 -7.85 -5.08 4.28
C LEU A 278 -8.53 -6.43 4.09
N TYR A 279 -9.51 -6.76 4.94
CA TYR A 279 -10.27 -8.01 4.82
C TYR A 279 -11.15 -8.08 3.56
N GLU A 280 -11.67 -6.95 3.11
CA GLU A 280 -12.54 -6.87 1.93
C GLU A 280 -11.78 -7.02 0.60
N SER A 281 -10.47 -6.72 0.61
CA SER A 281 -9.72 -6.46 -0.63
C SER A 281 -8.44 -7.27 -0.79
N ILE A 282 -7.87 -7.82 0.28
CA ILE A 282 -6.60 -8.57 0.24
C ILE A 282 -6.88 -10.05 0.54
N GLY A 283 -6.32 -10.95 -0.29
CA GLY A 283 -6.35 -12.39 -0.06
C GLY A 283 -5.34 -12.80 1.02
N THR A 284 -4.05 -12.72 0.67
CA THR A 284 -2.91 -13.06 1.52
C THR A 284 -1.91 -11.90 1.55
N LEU A 285 -1.33 -11.64 2.72
CA LEU A 285 -0.24 -10.69 2.91
C LEU A 285 1.05 -11.44 3.21
N ARG A 286 2.10 -11.20 2.44
CA ARG A 286 3.44 -11.77 2.65
C ARG A 286 4.43 -10.65 2.96
N VAL A 287 5.28 -10.86 3.95
CA VAL A 287 6.31 -9.90 4.37
C VAL A 287 7.67 -10.57 4.28
N VAL A 288 8.55 -9.99 3.47
CA VAL A 288 9.91 -10.43 3.20
C VAL A 288 10.86 -9.31 3.60
N ALA A 289 11.99 -9.63 4.23
CA ALA A 289 13.02 -8.66 4.57
C ALA A 289 14.40 -9.23 4.23
N GLY A 290 15.21 -8.49 3.47
CA GLY A 290 16.55 -8.93 3.08
C GLY A 290 16.57 -10.27 2.32
N GLY A 291 15.50 -10.58 1.58
CA GLY A 291 15.32 -11.84 0.86
C GLY A 291 14.74 -13.00 1.69
N GLU A 292 14.60 -12.85 3.01
CA GLU A 292 14.03 -13.87 3.88
C GLU A 292 12.56 -13.62 4.21
N GLU A 293 11.75 -14.68 4.23
CA GLU A 293 10.34 -14.58 4.61
C GLU A 293 10.21 -14.37 6.13
N ILE A 294 9.62 -13.24 6.52
CA ILE A 294 9.39 -12.88 7.92
C ILE A 294 8.03 -13.40 8.39
N ALA A 295 6.99 -13.25 7.55
CA ALA A 295 5.65 -13.72 7.86
C ALA A 295 4.78 -13.84 6.61
N THR A 296 3.84 -14.77 6.67
CA THR A 296 2.69 -14.84 5.76
C THR A 296 1.42 -14.81 6.61
N VAL A 297 0.48 -13.94 6.24
CA VAL A 297 -0.80 -13.72 6.93
C VAL A 297 -1.92 -14.07 5.96
N ASP A 298 -2.64 -15.15 6.25
CA ASP A 298 -3.86 -15.52 5.54
C ASP A 298 -5.05 -14.78 6.15
N LEU A 299 -5.58 -13.80 5.41
CA LEU A 299 -6.68 -12.97 5.90
C LEU A 299 -7.99 -13.73 6.00
N ALA A 300 -8.15 -14.89 5.34
CA ALA A 300 -9.33 -15.72 5.52
C ALA A 300 -9.37 -16.33 6.92
N SER A 301 -8.24 -16.90 7.36
CA SER A 301 -8.09 -17.46 8.70
C SER A 301 -8.18 -16.40 9.79
N GLU A 302 -7.51 -15.26 9.61
CA GLU A 302 -7.60 -14.13 10.55
C GLU A 302 -9.05 -13.62 10.69
N LEU A 303 -9.77 -13.43 9.57
CA LEU A 303 -11.17 -12.98 9.59
C LEU A 303 -12.06 -13.98 10.33
N ALA A 304 -11.87 -15.27 10.10
CA ALA A 304 -12.62 -16.32 10.76
C ALA A 304 -12.42 -16.29 12.28
N SER A 305 -11.19 -16.01 12.73
CA SER A 305 -10.84 -15.95 14.15
C SER A 305 -11.47 -14.79 14.93
N LEU A 306 -11.87 -13.71 14.23
CA LEU A 306 -12.47 -12.54 14.88
C LEU A 306 -13.82 -12.88 15.54
N SER A 307 -13.93 -12.63 16.84
CA SER A 307 -15.18 -12.76 17.58
C SER A 307 -15.21 -11.70 18.67
N PHE A 308 -16.32 -10.95 18.75
CA PHE A 308 -16.51 -9.91 19.74
C PHE A 308 -17.87 -10.10 20.41
N ASN A 309 -17.87 -9.98 21.74
CA ASN A 309 -19.06 -10.06 22.57
C ASN A 309 -19.31 -8.78 23.40
N ASP A 310 -18.30 -7.93 23.60
CA ASP A 310 -18.45 -6.62 24.23
C ASP A 310 -18.45 -5.51 23.15
N PRO A 311 -19.50 -4.66 23.08
CA PRO A 311 -19.50 -3.47 22.23
C PRO A 311 -18.38 -2.46 22.50
N GLY A 312 -17.65 -2.59 23.59
CA GLY A 312 -16.45 -1.82 23.91
C GLY A 312 -15.21 -2.25 23.12
N ASP A 313 -15.21 -3.46 22.55
CA ASP A 313 -14.00 -4.06 21.98
C ASP A 313 -13.81 -3.75 20.50
N THR A 314 -14.87 -3.37 19.77
CA THR A 314 -14.85 -3.26 18.31
C THR A 314 -15.74 -2.11 17.79
N PHE A 315 -15.55 -1.71 16.54
CA PHE A 315 -16.41 -0.76 15.80
C PHE A 315 -16.73 0.51 16.60
N GLY A 316 -15.71 1.14 17.20
CA GLY A 316 -15.88 2.33 18.04
C GLY A 316 -16.50 3.52 17.29
N ASP A 317 -16.42 3.52 15.97
CA ASP A 317 -17.03 4.48 15.05
C ASP A 317 -18.56 4.33 14.90
N VAL A 318 -19.14 3.18 15.30
CA VAL A 318 -20.58 2.95 15.26
C VAL A 318 -21.23 3.45 16.54
N TRP A 319 -22.28 4.26 16.36
CA TRP A 319 -23.11 4.82 17.41
C TRP A 319 -24.59 4.49 17.17
N PRO A 320 -25.39 4.22 18.21
CA PRO A 320 -25.01 4.06 19.61
C PRO A 320 -24.22 2.77 19.92
N ARG A 321 -23.63 2.67 21.12
CA ARG A 321 -22.71 1.57 21.52
C ARG A 321 -23.33 0.19 21.28
N GLU A 322 -24.61 0.03 21.59
CA GLU A 322 -25.37 -1.21 21.41
C GLU A 322 -25.40 -1.73 19.96
N ASN A 323 -25.20 -0.87 18.96
CA ASN A 323 -25.22 -1.26 17.55
C ASN A 323 -23.89 -1.83 17.06
N ARG A 324 -22.81 -1.78 17.85
CA ARG A 324 -21.47 -2.17 17.39
C ARG A 324 -21.32 -3.66 17.13
N ILE A 325 -21.84 -4.49 18.04
CA ILE A 325 -21.81 -5.96 17.87
C ILE A 325 -22.68 -6.40 16.68
N PRO A 326 -23.94 -5.94 16.54
CA PRO A 326 -24.71 -6.20 15.33
C PRO A 326 -24.01 -5.74 14.04
N ALA A 327 -23.42 -4.53 14.04
CA ALA A 327 -22.71 -4.00 12.88
C ALA A 327 -21.45 -4.81 12.53
N PHE A 328 -20.71 -5.29 13.53
CA PHE A 328 -19.57 -6.18 13.33
C PHE A 328 -19.99 -7.49 12.66
N TRP A 329 -21.02 -8.17 13.17
CA TRP A 329 -21.48 -9.44 12.62
C TRP A 329 -22.05 -9.30 11.21
N GLU A 330 -22.81 -8.23 10.96
CA GLU A 330 -23.32 -7.92 9.61
C GLU A 330 -22.17 -7.65 8.63
N TRP A 331 -21.21 -6.80 9.02
CA TRP A 331 -20.02 -6.56 8.20
C TRP A 331 -19.22 -7.83 7.93
N LYS A 332 -19.01 -8.68 8.96
CA LYS A 332 -18.25 -9.94 8.81
C LYS A 332 -18.95 -10.87 7.83
N LYS A 333 -20.28 -11.01 7.92
CA LYS A 333 -21.08 -11.80 6.97
C LYS A 333 -20.95 -11.27 5.54
N GLN A 334 -21.18 -9.98 5.32
CA GLN A 334 -21.07 -9.35 4.01
C GLN A 334 -19.66 -9.51 3.41
N THR A 335 -18.63 -9.40 4.26
CA THR A 335 -17.24 -9.59 3.86
C THR A 335 -16.97 -11.02 3.42
N LEU A 336 -17.46 -12.03 4.15
CA LEU A 336 -17.32 -13.44 3.77
C LEU A 336 -18.01 -13.74 2.42
N GLU A 337 -19.24 -13.27 2.22
CA GLU A 337 -19.97 -13.42 0.95
C GLU A 337 -19.23 -12.76 -0.21
N ARG A 338 -18.77 -11.52 -0.01
CA ARG A 338 -17.98 -10.78 -1.00
C ARG A 338 -16.68 -11.50 -1.35
N ARG A 339 -15.92 -11.97 -0.35
CA ARG A 339 -14.68 -12.73 -0.56
C ARG A 339 -14.94 -13.99 -1.38
N GLN A 340 -16.04 -14.70 -1.13
CA GLN A 340 -16.45 -15.87 -1.91
C GLN A 340 -16.73 -15.50 -3.37
N GLN A 341 -17.46 -14.42 -3.63
CA GLN A 341 -17.74 -13.93 -4.99
C GLN A 341 -16.48 -13.48 -5.74
N LEU A 342 -15.48 -12.97 -5.02
CA LEU A 342 -14.18 -12.58 -5.57
C LEU A 342 -13.24 -13.77 -5.79
N GLY A 343 -13.59 -14.95 -5.30
CA GLY A 343 -12.78 -16.17 -5.39
C GLY A 343 -11.62 -16.19 -4.39
N PHE A 344 -11.68 -15.41 -3.31
CA PHE A 344 -10.75 -15.54 -2.20
C PHE A 344 -11.10 -16.74 -1.32
N PRO A 345 -10.13 -17.31 -0.56
CA PRO A 345 -10.43 -18.28 0.48
C PRO A 345 -11.39 -17.68 1.52
N VAL A 346 -12.34 -18.52 1.95
CA VAL A 346 -13.35 -18.17 2.96
C VAL A 346 -13.46 -19.33 3.94
N VAL A 347 -13.37 -19.01 5.23
CA VAL A 347 -13.65 -19.94 6.33
C VAL A 347 -14.88 -19.43 7.05
N TRP A 348 -16.02 -20.09 6.82
CA TRP A 348 -17.25 -19.75 7.51
C TRP A 348 -17.13 -20.11 8.99
N PRO A 349 -17.57 -19.23 9.91
CA PRO A 349 -17.76 -19.62 11.29
C PRO A 349 -18.65 -20.86 11.31
N LYS A 350 -18.26 -21.91 12.04
CA LYS A 350 -19.21 -22.99 12.35
C LYS A 350 -20.36 -22.34 13.08
N ASP A 351 -21.58 -22.52 12.59
CA ASP A 351 -22.80 -21.90 13.13
C ASP A 351 -22.73 -21.87 14.67
N GLN A 352 -22.46 -20.69 15.22
CA GLN A 352 -22.62 -20.46 16.65
C GLN A 352 -24.11 -20.22 16.84
N ASN A 353 -24.85 -21.33 16.88
CA ASN A 353 -26.25 -21.39 17.30
C ASN A 353 -26.41 -20.87 18.72
#